data_AF-A0A9N7NTQ3-F1
#
_entry.id   AF-A0A9N7NTQ3-F1
#
_cell.length_a   1.000
_cell.length_b   1.000
_cell.length_c   1.000
_cell.angle_alpha   90.00
_cell.angle_beta   90.00
_cell.angle_gamma   90.00
#
_symmetry.space_group_name_H-M   'P 1'
#
loop_
_entity.id
_entity.type
_entity.pdbx_description
1 polymer ?
#
loop_
_entity_poly.entity_id
_entity_poly.type
_entity_poly.pdbx_seq_one_letter_code
_entity_poly.pdbx_strand_id
1 'polypeptide(L)'
;MASINFNPFGENWFKNPLKLPFQPINLVSLLFKPYSKATNFASISSSFSKKEKKTEPEEEKNPAKYIDMLEQFYWECENLPDYRHTPEVEKILQEDPILETRENPTQEEIKENQEWWDEFRASPVVQFLARTEEIVDKLNQIELRDNSSPYRPEDRKFWRV
;
A
#
# COMPACT_ATOMS: atom_id res chain seq x y z
N MET A 1 52.34 1.33 -11.44
CA MET A 1 51.83 0.02 -11.00
C MET A 1 50.74 0.31 -9.97
N ALA A 2 49.49 -0.13 -10.05
CA ALA A 2 48.79 -1.03 -10.95
C ALA A 2 47.41 -0.42 -11.30
N SER A 3 46.92 -0.69 -12.51
CA SER A 3 45.59 -0.34 -13.00
C SER A 3 44.56 -1.37 -12.56
N ILE A 4 43.45 -0.95 -11.96
CA ILE A 4 42.23 -1.74 -11.84
C ILE A 4 41.11 -0.94 -12.51
N ASN A 5 40.58 -1.54 -13.56
CA ASN A 5 39.70 -0.95 -14.56
C ASN A 5 38.25 -1.36 -14.25
N PHE A 6 37.41 -0.43 -13.81
CA PHE A 6 35.98 -0.67 -13.62
C PHE A 6 35.20 -0.15 -14.83
N ASN A 7 35.10 -1.00 -15.84
CA ASN A 7 34.20 -0.81 -16.97
C ASN A 7 33.40 -2.09 -17.19
N PRO A 8 32.10 -2.10 -16.85
CA PRO A 8 31.14 -2.80 -17.68
C PRO A 8 29.89 -1.97 -18.01
N PHE A 9 29.86 -0.68 -17.65
CA PHE A 9 28.76 0.22 -17.99
C PHE A 9 29.32 1.45 -18.69
N GLY A 10 29.79 1.22 -19.91
CA GLY A 10 30.19 2.27 -20.83
C GLY A 10 28.97 3.10 -21.22
N GLU A 11 29.07 4.40 -20.95
CA GLU A 11 28.40 5.50 -21.64
C GLU A 11 27.04 5.99 -21.10
N ASN A 12 27.17 7.12 -20.38
CA ASN A 12 26.44 8.37 -20.62
C ASN A 12 24.93 8.41 -20.35
N TRP A 13 24.58 8.40 -19.06
CA TRP A 13 23.20 8.56 -18.57
C TRP A 13 22.52 9.88 -19.00
N PHE A 14 23.26 10.92 -19.39
CA PHE A 14 22.67 12.21 -19.75
C PHE A 14 23.46 12.96 -20.81
N LYS A 15 23.49 12.52 -22.07
CA LYS A 15 23.79 13.43 -23.20
C LYS A 15 22.96 13.14 -24.46
N ASN A 16 22.15 14.14 -24.80
CA ASN A 16 21.40 14.42 -26.05
C ASN A 16 20.18 13.54 -26.40
N PRO A 17 18.95 14.10 -26.41
CA PRO A 17 17.83 13.44 -27.04
C PRO A 17 17.99 13.43 -28.57
N LEU A 18 17.73 12.27 -29.19
CA LEU A 18 17.66 12.09 -30.63
C LEU A 18 16.59 13.00 -31.24
N LYS A 19 16.98 13.84 -32.20
CA LYS A 19 16.08 14.63 -33.04
C LYS A 19 15.33 13.70 -34.01
N LEU A 20 14.13 13.26 -33.61
CA LEU A 20 13.17 12.60 -34.51
C LEU A 20 12.01 13.57 -34.76
N PRO A 21 11.54 13.75 -36.02
CA PRO A 21 10.46 14.68 -36.31
C PRO A 21 9.12 14.12 -35.78
N PHE A 22 8.56 14.76 -34.77
CA PHE A 22 7.22 14.44 -34.25
C PHE A 22 6.17 14.64 -35.35
N GLN A 23 5.39 13.60 -35.65
CA GLN A 23 4.16 13.72 -36.42
C GLN A 23 3.01 14.07 -35.46
N PRO A 24 2.12 15.03 -35.79
CA PRO A 24 1.02 15.40 -34.92
C PRO A 24 -0.03 14.29 -34.85
N ILE A 25 -0.40 13.92 -33.63
CA ILE A 25 -1.41 12.91 -33.32
C ILE A 25 -2.77 13.41 -33.83
N ASN A 26 -3.34 12.69 -34.81
CA ASN A 26 -4.64 13.02 -35.39
C ASN A 26 -5.75 12.35 -34.55
N LEU A 27 -6.35 13.09 -33.62
CA LEU A 27 -7.34 12.60 -32.63
C LEU A 27 -8.70 12.20 -33.23
N VAL A 28 -8.90 12.35 -34.55
CA VAL A 28 -10.19 12.09 -35.22
C VAL A 28 -10.40 10.59 -35.48
N SER A 29 -9.36 9.74 -35.40
CA SER A 29 -9.48 8.31 -35.69
C SER A 29 -10.04 7.44 -34.55
N LEU A 30 -10.33 8.03 -33.38
CA LEU A 30 -10.90 7.31 -32.22
C LEU A 30 -12.39 6.97 -32.35
N LEU A 31 -13.10 7.56 -33.31
CA LEU A 31 -14.57 7.49 -33.33
C LEU A 31 -15.16 6.29 -34.06
N PHE A 32 -14.38 5.52 -34.85
CA PHE A 32 -14.96 4.40 -35.61
C PHE A 32 -13.94 3.28 -35.90
N LYS A 33 -13.85 2.26 -35.04
CA LYS A 33 -13.77 0.81 -35.40
C LYS A 33 -13.56 -0.12 -34.19
N PRO A 34 -13.88 -1.43 -34.33
CA PRO A 34 -14.47 -2.22 -33.25
C PRO A 34 -13.44 -2.92 -32.35
N TYR A 35 -13.92 -3.19 -31.14
CA TYR A 35 -13.43 -4.12 -30.12
C TYR A 35 -12.34 -5.11 -30.59
N SER A 36 -11.09 -4.88 -30.20
CA SER A 36 -10.05 -5.91 -30.19
C SER A 36 -9.45 -6.04 -28.78
N LYS A 37 -9.68 -7.24 -28.26
CA LYS A 37 -9.16 -7.93 -27.06
C LYS A 37 -8.09 -7.19 -26.25
N ALA A 38 -8.42 -6.95 -24.98
CA ALA A 38 -7.48 -6.54 -23.92
C ALA A 38 -6.24 -7.44 -23.91
N THR A 39 -5.06 -6.84 -24.07
CA THR A 39 -3.78 -7.49 -23.82
C THR A 39 -3.51 -7.47 -22.32
N ASN A 40 -3.60 -8.66 -21.73
CA ASN A 40 -3.38 -8.93 -20.32
C ASN A 40 -1.99 -8.47 -19.85
N PHE A 41 -1.96 -7.81 -18.70
CA PHE A 41 -0.80 -7.28 -17.96
C PHE A 41 0.15 -8.37 -17.41
N ALA A 42 0.04 -9.61 -17.91
CA ALA A 42 0.82 -10.76 -17.46
C ALA A 42 1.33 -11.54 -18.69
N SER A 43 2.31 -10.96 -19.40
CA SER A 43 3.10 -11.68 -20.40
C SER A 43 4.58 -11.48 -20.11
N ILE A 44 5.06 -12.20 -19.10
CA ILE A 44 6.48 -12.51 -18.91
C ILE A 44 6.90 -13.31 -20.15
N SER A 45 7.52 -12.66 -21.13
CA SER A 45 7.99 -13.32 -22.34
C SER A 45 9.27 -14.09 -22.05
N SER A 46 9.19 -15.39 -22.31
CA SER A 46 10.25 -16.38 -22.15
C SER A 46 11.49 -16.06 -22.98
N SER A 47 12.67 -16.28 -22.41
CA SER A 47 13.92 -16.41 -23.17
C SER A 47 14.85 -17.43 -22.51
N PHE A 48 14.49 -18.72 -22.53
CA PHE A 48 15.46 -19.79 -22.35
C PHE A 48 15.13 -20.99 -23.25
N SER A 49 15.82 -21.05 -24.40
CA SER A 49 16.09 -22.33 -25.05
C SER A 49 17.09 -23.11 -24.20
N LYS A 50 16.63 -24.12 -23.47
CA LYS A 50 17.48 -25.21 -22.94
C LYS A 50 16.67 -26.49 -22.85
N LYS A 51 17.07 -27.44 -23.71
CA LYS A 51 16.84 -28.89 -23.72
C LYS A 51 15.94 -29.44 -22.59
N GLU A 52 14.89 -30.13 -22.98
CA GLU A 52 14.10 -31.04 -22.15
C GLU A 52 15.03 -31.95 -21.33
N LYS A 53 15.13 -31.68 -20.04
CA LYS A 53 15.55 -32.68 -19.07
C LYS A 53 14.30 -33.46 -18.68
N LYS A 54 14.48 -34.78 -18.71
CA LYS A 54 13.52 -35.81 -18.30
C LYS A 54 12.83 -35.41 -16.99
N THR A 55 11.54 -35.73 -16.92
CA THR A 55 10.69 -35.75 -15.72
C THR A 55 11.49 -36.17 -14.50
N GLU A 56 11.84 -35.21 -13.64
CA GLU A 56 12.26 -35.48 -12.27
C GLU A 56 10.98 -35.81 -11.46
N PRO A 57 11.06 -36.78 -10.53
CA PRO A 57 9.91 -37.19 -9.73
C PRO A 57 9.42 -36.02 -8.88
N GLU A 58 8.12 -35.99 -8.64
CA GLU A 58 7.39 -35.05 -7.78
C GLU A 58 8.27 -34.53 -6.64
N GLU A 59 8.60 -33.23 -6.65
CA GLU A 59 9.19 -32.58 -5.50
C GLU A 59 8.26 -32.83 -4.31
N GLU A 60 8.66 -33.75 -3.44
CA GLU A 60 8.07 -33.91 -2.12
C GLU A 60 7.95 -32.51 -1.54
N LYS A 61 6.73 -32.11 -1.18
CA LYS A 61 6.46 -30.82 -0.52
C LYS A 61 7.21 -30.83 0.80
N ASN A 62 8.48 -30.45 0.78
CA ASN A 62 9.36 -30.47 1.93
C ASN A 62 8.75 -29.51 2.95
N PRO A 63 8.17 -30.00 4.06
CA PRO A 63 7.53 -29.14 5.06
C PRO A 63 8.52 -28.13 5.64
N ALA A 64 9.82 -28.47 5.64
CA ALA A 64 10.93 -27.61 5.99
C ALA A 64 10.95 -26.29 5.20
N LYS A 65 10.68 -26.30 3.89
CA LYS A 65 10.69 -25.07 3.07
C LYS A 65 9.65 -24.05 3.55
N TYR A 66 8.47 -24.53 3.97
CA TYR A 66 7.42 -23.67 4.48
C TYR A 66 7.73 -23.17 5.89
N ILE A 67 8.41 -23.97 6.71
CA ILE A 67 8.90 -23.57 8.03
C ILE A 67 9.95 -22.46 7.88
N ASP A 68 10.93 -22.64 6.98
CA ASP A 68 11.97 -21.63 6.71
C ASP A 68 11.36 -20.30 6.23
N MET A 69 10.34 -20.35 5.36
CA MET A 69 9.61 -19.15 4.92
C MET A 69 8.84 -18.48 6.06
N LEU A 70 8.25 -19.26 6.98
CA LEU A 70 7.56 -18.70 8.14
C LEU A 70 8.54 -18.06 9.13
N GLU A 71 9.66 -18.71 9.41
CA GLU A 71 10.72 -18.15 10.24
C GLU A 71 11.28 -16.86 9.65
N GLN A 72 11.51 -16.83 8.33
CA GLN A 72 11.90 -15.61 7.62
C GLN A 72 10.84 -14.52 7.74
N PHE A 73 9.55 -14.86 7.57
CA PHE A 73 8.45 -13.89 7.69
C PHE A 73 8.40 -13.25 9.09
N TYR A 74 8.48 -14.05 10.16
CA TYR A 74 8.50 -13.51 11.51
C TYR A 74 9.75 -12.67 11.79
N TRP A 75 10.91 -13.11 11.29
CA TRP A 75 12.15 -12.34 11.40
C TRP A 75 12.03 -10.98 10.70
N GLU A 76 11.42 -10.94 9.51
CA GLU A 76 11.15 -9.70 8.77
C GLU A 76 10.20 -8.80 9.55
N CYS A 77 9.12 -9.33 10.13
CA CYS A 77 8.20 -8.54 10.95
C CYS A 77 8.87 -7.88 12.17
N GLU A 78 9.87 -8.53 12.78
CA GLU A 78 10.56 -8.02 13.96
C GLU A 78 11.71 -7.06 13.62
N ASN A 79 12.42 -7.29 12.51
CA ASN A 79 13.70 -6.63 12.23
C ASN A 79 13.66 -5.65 11.05
N LEU A 80 12.57 -5.61 10.26
CA LEU A 80 12.44 -4.59 9.22
C LEU A 80 12.37 -3.20 9.87
N PRO A 81 13.18 -2.23 9.41
CA PRO A 81 13.10 -0.87 9.91
C PRO A 81 11.76 -0.26 9.53
N ASP A 82 11.00 0.21 10.54
CA ASP A 82 9.77 0.96 10.30
C ASP A 82 10.11 2.42 9.96
N TYR A 83 10.05 2.75 8.68
CA TYR A 83 10.32 4.09 8.19
C TYR A 83 9.31 5.14 8.66
N ARG A 84 8.13 4.73 9.13
CA ARG A 84 7.06 5.64 9.62
C ARG A 84 7.46 6.37 10.91
N HIS A 85 8.34 5.77 11.70
CA HIS A 85 8.80 6.29 13.00
C HIS A 85 10.28 6.66 12.98
N THR A 86 10.80 7.01 11.81
CA THR A 86 12.17 7.52 11.71
C THR A 86 12.27 8.93 12.28
N PRO A 87 13.42 9.33 12.84
CA PRO A 87 13.58 10.66 13.42
C PRO A 87 13.42 11.79 12.39
N GLU A 88 13.61 11.49 11.10
CA GLU A 88 13.34 12.43 10.01
C GLU A 88 11.84 12.66 9.83
N VAL A 89 11.05 11.58 9.83
CA VAL A 89 9.58 11.66 9.73
C VAL A 89 8.98 12.30 10.98
N GLU A 90 9.48 11.95 12.17
CA GLU A 90 9.03 12.58 13.41
C GLU A 90 9.29 14.08 13.44
N LYS A 91 10.43 14.54 12.91
CA LYS A 91 10.73 15.97 12.76
C LYS A 91 9.74 16.65 11.84
N ILE A 92 9.47 16.08 10.65
CA ILE A 92 8.49 16.63 9.71
C ILE A 92 7.10 16.74 10.36
N LEU A 93 6.70 15.74 11.15
CA LEU A 93 5.43 15.76 11.87
C LEU A 93 5.39 16.77 13.03
N GLN A 94 6.55 17.11 13.61
CA GLN A 94 6.67 18.10 14.69
C GLN A 94 6.88 19.53 14.19
N GLU A 95 7.35 19.73 12.95
CA GLU A 95 7.61 21.05 12.37
C GLU A 95 6.32 21.87 12.23
N ASP A 96 5.24 21.25 11.74
CA ASP A 96 3.92 21.88 11.58
C ASP A 96 2.85 21.10 12.36
N PRO A 97 2.79 21.24 13.70
CA PRO A 97 1.79 20.54 14.48
C PRO A 97 0.41 21.11 14.15
N ILE A 98 -0.53 20.22 13.81
CA ILE A 98 -1.93 20.59 13.53
C ILE A 98 -2.59 21.26 14.76
N LEU A 99 -2.07 21.01 15.96
CA LEU A 99 -2.54 21.56 17.23
C LEU A 99 -1.39 22.24 17.97
N GLU A 100 -1.51 23.56 18.16
CA GLU A 100 -0.60 24.32 19.04
C GLU A 100 -0.80 23.89 20.50
N THR A 101 0.22 23.27 21.10
CA THR A 101 0.22 22.96 22.53
C THR A 101 0.74 24.16 23.32
N ARG A 102 -0.17 25.00 23.82
CA ARG A 102 0.18 26.08 24.76
C ARG A 102 0.26 25.50 26.18
N GLU A 103 1.44 25.58 26.81
CA GLU A 103 1.68 24.99 28.15
C GLU A 103 0.88 25.69 29.28
N ASN A 104 0.48 26.96 29.10
CA ASN A 104 -0.30 27.72 30.09
C ASN A 104 -1.42 28.54 29.42
N PRO A 105 -2.54 27.92 28.99
CA PRO A 105 -3.64 28.64 28.38
C PRO A 105 -4.36 29.52 29.41
N THR A 106 -4.72 30.74 29.02
CA THR A 106 -5.51 31.64 29.88
C THR A 106 -6.97 31.20 29.92
N GLN A 107 -7.72 31.62 30.96
CA GLN A 107 -9.13 31.22 31.11
C GLN A 107 -10.03 31.71 29.97
N GLU A 108 -9.66 32.80 29.31
CA GLU A 108 -10.40 33.37 28.18
C GLU A 108 -10.18 32.52 26.92
N GLU A 109 -8.92 32.17 26.60
CA GLU A 109 -8.60 31.28 25.47
C GLU A 109 -9.26 29.90 25.60
N ILE A 110 -9.37 29.36 26.83
CA ILE A 110 -10.06 28.09 27.06
C ILE A 110 -11.55 28.20 26.69
N LYS A 111 -12.19 29.33 27.03
CA LYS A 111 -13.61 29.55 26.73
C LYS A 111 -13.82 29.75 25.23
N GLU A 112 -12.99 30.56 24.58
CA GLU A 112 -13.05 30.77 23.13
C GLU A 112 -12.87 29.44 22.36
N ASN A 113 -11.93 28.60 22.79
CA ASN A 113 -11.76 27.27 22.21
C ASN A 113 -13.00 26.39 22.42
N GLN A 114 -13.62 26.42 23.60
CA GLN A 114 -14.85 25.67 23.88
C GLN A 114 -16.01 26.14 22.99
N GLU A 115 -16.22 27.45 22.90
CA GLU A 115 -17.25 28.04 22.04
C GLU A 115 -17.03 27.65 20.58
N TRP A 116 -15.78 27.71 20.09
CA TRP A 116 -15.43 27.28 18.75
C TRP A 116 -15.74 25.78 18.51
N TRP A 117 -15.40 24.91 19.47
CA TRP A 117 -15.71 23.48 19.39
C TRP A 117 -17.21 23.20 19.38
N ASP A 118 -17.99 23.94 20.16
CA ASP A 118 -19.44 23.82 20.22
C ASP A 118 -20.08 24.27 18.91
N GLU A 119 -19.63 25.40 18.34
CA GLU A 119 -20.06 25.86 17.01
C GLU A 119 -19.68 24.86 15.91
N PHE A 120 -18.45 24.34 15.95
CA PHE A 120 -17.98 23.34 15.01
C PHE A 120 -18.85 22.08 15.05
N ARG A 121 -19.20 21.59 16.25
CA ARG A 121 -20.11 20.43 16.43
C ARG A 121 -21.56 20.74 16.10
N ALA A 122 -21.98 22.00 16.23
CA ALA A 122 -23.31 22.43 15.82
C ALA A 122 -23.46 22.46 14.29
N SER A 123 -22.36 22.48 13.53
CA SER A 123 -22.37 22.45 12.08
C SER A 123 -23.11 21.22 11.54
N PRO A 124 -24.11 21.40 10.65
CA PRO A 124 -24.84 20.28 10.06
C PRO A 124 -23.96 19.29 9.31
N VAL A 125 -22.86 19.76 8.70
CA VAL A 125 -21.89 18.93 7.99
C VAL A 125 -21.18 18.00 8.98
N VAL A 126 -20.74 18.54 10.12
CA VAL A 126 -20.04 17.76 11.16
C VAL A 126 -21.00 16.76 11.80
N GLN A 127 -22.25 17.14 12.07
CA GLN A 127 -23.27 16.21 12.57
C GLN A 127 -23.59 15.10 11.58
N PHE A 128 -23.62 15.41 10.28
CA PHE A 128 -23.78 14.41 9.24
C PHE A 128 -22.61 13.43 9.23
N LEU A 129 -21.37 13.92 9.27
CA LEU A 129 -20.17 13.08 9.33
C LEU A 129 -20.14 12.19 10.58
N ALA A 130 -20.48 12.74 11.74
CA ALA A 130 -20.58 11.97 12.98
C ALA A 130 -21.62 10.84 12.86
N ARG A 131 -22.79 11.12 12.27
CA ARG A 131 -23.80 10.08 11.99
C ARG A 131 -23.33 9.05 10.98
N THR A 132 -22.57 9.43 9.96
CA THR A 132 -22.03 8.44 9.01
C THR A 132 -21.07 7.49 9.70
N GLU A 133 -20.23 7.98 10.61
CA GLU A 133 -19.32 7.14 11.39
C GLU A 133 -20.10 6.16 12.29
N GLU A 134 -21.14 6.63 13.00
CA GLU A 134 -22.00 5.76 13.80
C GLU A 134 -22.68 4.67 12.96
N ILE A 135 -23.02 4.96 11.71
CA ILE A 135 -23.64 3.98 10.79
C ILE A 135 -22.59 2.95 10.35
N VAL A 136 -21.37 3.39 10.03
CA VAL A 136 -20.26 2.49 9.68
C VAL A 136 -19.96 1.54 10.83
N ASP A 137 -19.90 2.04 12.07
CA ASP A 137 -19.72 1.21 13.26
C ASP A 137 -20.84 0.16 13.42
N LYS A 138 -22.10 0.56 13.18
CA LYS A 138 -23.24 -0.37 13.24
C LYS A 138 -23.15 -1.44 12.15
N LEU A 139 -22.73 -1.09 10.93
CA LEU A 139 -22.54 -2.05 9.85
C LEU A 139 -21.42 -3.03 10.19
N ASN A 140 -20.28 -2.55 10.69
CA ASN A 140 -19.19 -3.39 11.15
C ASN A 140 -19.64 -4.35 12.27
N GLN A 141 -20.44 -3.87 13.23
CA GLN A 141 -21.01 -4.73 14.27
C GLN A 141 -21.95 -5.81 13.71
N ILE A 142 -22.71 -5.52 12.66
CA ILE A 142 -23.58 -6.50 11.99
C ILE A 142 -22.71 -7.55 11.29
N GLU A 143 -21.69 -7.14 10.53
CA GLU A 143 -20.76 -8.05 9.86
C GLU A 143 -20.01 -8.95 10.85
N LEU A 144 -19.56 -8.39 11.99
CA LEU A 144 -18.94 -9.18 13.06
C LEU A 144 -19.89 -10.19 13.68
N ARG A 145 -21.19 -9.85 13.82
CA ARG A 145 -22.20 -10.79 14.31
C ARG A 145 -22.48 -11.90 13.31
N ASP A 146 -22.58 -11.58 12.03
CA ASP A 146 -22.79 -12.57 10.97
C ASP A 146 -21.58 -13.52 10.87
N ASN A 147 -20.37 -12.97 11.05
CA ASN A 147 -19.12 -13.73 11.12
C ASN A 147 -18.86 -14.38 12.48
N SER A 148 -19.74 -14.21 13.48
CA SER A 148 -19.54 -14.80 14.81
C SER A 148 -19.63 -16.33 14.81
N SER A 149 -20.28 -16.90 13.79
CA SER A 149 -20.34 -18.34 13.59
C SER A 149 -19.80 -18.71 12.22
N PRO A 150 -19.03 -19.80 12.11
CA PRO A 150 -18.51 -20.21 10.82
C PRO A 150 -19.65 -20.72 9.95
N TYR A 151 -19.48 -20.59 8.64
CA TYR A 151 -20.45 -21.07 7.66
C TYR A 151 -20.73 -22.58 7.79
N ARG A 152 -19.71 -23.38 8.10
CA ARG A 152 -19.84 -24.83 8.30
C ARG A 152 -19.95 -25.19 9.78
N PRO A 153 -20.82 -26.13 10.14
CA PRO A 153 -21.00 -26.53 11.54
C PRO A 153 -19.77 -27.24 12.14
N GLU A 154 -18.97 -27.92 11.32
CA GLU A 154 -17.75 -28.63 11.72
C GLU A 154 -16.68 -27.67 12.26
N ASP A 155 -16.56 -26.50 11.63
CA ASP A 155 -15.56 -25.49 11.96
C ASP A 155 -15.91 -24.76 13.27
N ARG A 156 -17.14 -24.90 13.78
CA ARG A 156 -17.61 -24.25 15.02
C ARG A 156 -16.75 -24.61 16.24
N LYS A 157 -16.08 -25.78 16.22
CA LYS A 157 -15.15 -26.21 17.27
C LYS A 157 -13.84 -25.42 17.28
N PHE A 158 -13.41 -24.92 16.12
CA PHE A 158 -12.14 -24.20 15.93
C PHE A 158 -12.34 -22.69 15.74
N TRP A 159 -13.59 -22.24 15.54
CA TRP A 159 -13.93 -20.84 15.26
C TRP A 159 -13.96 -19.91 16.48
N ARG A 160 -14.02 -20.46 17.70
CA ARG A 160 -13.92 -19.64 18.90
C ARG A 160 -12.45 -19.45 19.26
N VAL A 161 -11.99 -18.20 19.21
CA VAL A 161 -10.77 -17.72 19.87
C VAL A 161 -11.14 -17.19 21.25
#